data_AF-A0A2R6EF48-F1
#
_entry.id   AF-A0A2R6EF48-F1
#
_cell.length_a   1.000
_cell.length_b   1.000
_cell.length_c   1.000
_cell.angle_alpha   90.00
_cell.angle_beta   90.00
_cell.angle_gamma   90.00
#
_symmetry.space_group_name_H-M   'P 1'
#
loop_
_entity.id
_entity.type
_entity.pdbx_description
1 polymer ?
#
loop_
_entity_poly.entity_id
_entity_poly.type
_entity_poly.pdbx_seq_one_letter_code
_entity_poly.pdbx_strand_id
1 'polypeptide(L)'
;MTRVCLVGEEDVTLQYELLSRETAREALSTYDLHEPFANAVGVETVSLGAAVALLNDLEWYLVRFVSEAMVLEPSVSNEEWL
;
A
#
# COMPACT_ATOMS: atom_id res chain seq x y z
N MET A 1 -1.48 9.98 11.39
CA MET A 1 -0.73 8.79 10.98
C MET A 1 -0.55 8.86 9.48
N THR A 2 0.53 8.30 8.96
CA THR A 2 0.77 8.26 7.51
C THR A 2 -0.11 7.17 6.91
N ARG A 3 -0.72 7.44 5.76
CA ARG A 3 -1.57 6.47 5.06
C ARG A 3 -0.95 6.10 3.73
N VAL A 4 -0.84 4.81 3.47
CA VAL A 4 -0.45 4.24 2.18
C VAL A 4 -1.70 3.70 1.52
N CYS A 5 -1.86 3.97 0.23
CA CYS A 5 -2.95 3.44 -0.56
C CYS A 5 -2.44 2.89 -1.89
N LEU A 6 -2.65 1.59 -2.10
CA LEU A 6 -2.25 0.87 -3.30
C LEU A 6 -3.49 0.54 -4.12
N VAL A 7 -3.52 0.96 -5.38
CA VAL A 7 -4.62 0.72 -6.31
C VAL A 7 -4.24 -0.39 -7.27
N GLY A 8 -5.03 -1.46 -7.33
CA GLY A 8 -4.75 -2.60 -8.21
C GLY A 8 -4.95 -2.27 -9.69
N GLU A 9 -4.23 -2.98 -10.56
CA GLU A 9 -4.52 -3.03 -12.01
C GLU A 9 -5.93 -3.57 -12.27
N GLU A 10 -6.55 -3.20 -13.39
CA GLU A 10 -7.96 -3.51 -13.70
C GLU A 10 -8.26 -5.02 -13.75
N ASP A 11 -7.28 -5.83 -14.17
CA ASP A 11 -7.44 -7.27 -14.41
C ASP A 11 -7.01 -8.15 -13.22
N VAL A 12 -6.73 -7.56 -12.06
CA VAL A 12 -6.28 -8.30 -10.86
C VAL A 12 -7.12 -7.98 -9.63
N THR A 13 -7.17 -8.93 -8.70
CA THR A 13 -7.66 -8.67 -7.33
C THR A 13 -6.46 -8.41 -6.44
N LEU A 14 -6.11 -7.14 -6.24
CA LEU A 14 -4.84 -6.73 -5.61
C LEU A 14 -4.59 -7.41 -4.26
N GLN A 15 -5.59 -7.41 -3.38
CA GLN A 15 -5.44 -8.01 -2.05
C GLN A 15 -5.12 -9.51 -2.14
N TYR A 16 -5.79 -10.24 -3.04
CA TYR A 16 -5.48 -11.65 -3.28
C TYR A 16 -4.07 -11.81 -3.85
N GLU A 17 -3.68 -10.95 -4.80
CA GLU A 17 -2.35 -11.01 -5.38
C GLU A 17 -1.27 -10.81 -4.31
N LEU A 18 -1.37 -9.80 -3.46
CA LEU A 18 -0.39 -9.52 -2.41
C LEU A 18 -0.37 -10.62 -1.33
N LEU A 19 -1.53 -11.03 -0.81
CA LEU A 19 -1.60 -11.98 0.31
C LEU A 19 -1.30 -13.44 -0.08
N SER A 20 -1.31 -13.78 -1.36
CA SER A 20 -0.93 -15.11 -1.83
C SER A 20 0.59 -15.31 -1.94
N ARG A 21 1.39 -14.22 -1.93
CA ARG A 21 2.86 -14.30 -1.95
C ARG A 21 3.44 -14.14 -0.55
N GLU A 22 4.36 -15.02 -0.18
CA GLU A 22 4.98 -15.06 1.14
C GLU A 22 5.60 -13.71 1.54
N THR A 23 6.50 -13.16 0.72
CA THR A 23 7.19 -11.89 1.03
C THR A 23 6.23 -10.71 1.19
N ALA A 24 5.27 -10.54 0.25
CA ALA A 24 4.28 -9.47 0.36
C ALA A 24 3.39 -9.63 1.59
N ARG A 25 2.95 -10.86 1.87
CA ARG A 25 2.16 -11.18 3.06
C ARG A 25 2.94 -10.93 4.35
N GLU A 26 4.21 -11.29 4.42
CA GLU A 26 5.06 -11.01 5.58
C GLU A 26 5.22 -9.51 5.81
N ALA A 27 5.50 -8.74 4.76
CA ALA A 27 5.61 -7.28 4.83
C ALA A 27 4.31 -6.61 5.30
N LEU A 28 3.15 -7.14 4.90
CA LEU A 28 1.83 -6.61 5.28
C LEU A 28 1.32 -7.14 6.63
N SER A 29 1.90 -8.23 7.16
CA SER A 29 1.36 -8.96 8.32
C SER A 29 1.29 -8.15 9.62
N THR A 30 2.08 -7.09 9.72
CA THR A 30 2.16 -6.21 10.90
C THR A 30 1.18 -5.06 10.86
N TYR A 31 0.42 -4.92 9.77
CA TYR A 31 -0.49 -3.81 9.53
C TYR A 31 -1.95 -4.26 9.44
N ASP A 32 -2.85 -3.38 9.88
CA ASP A 32 -4.28 -3.55 9.63
C ASP A 32 -4.61 -3.11 8.20
N LEU A 33 -5.02 -4.08 7.37
CA LEU A 33 -5.41 -3.83 5.99
C LEU A 33 -6.86 -3.37 5.90
N HIS A 34 -7.09 -2.34 5.10
CA HIS A 34 -8.42 -1.86 4.76
C HIS A 34 -8.58 -1.69 3.25
N GLU A 35 -9.82 -1.67 2.77
CA GLU A 35 -10.14 -1.42 1.37
C GLU A 35 -10.78 -0.03 1.26
N PRO A 36 -10.00 1.05 1.02
CA PRO A 36 -10.53 2.42 0.99
C PRO A 36 -11.41 2.69 -0.24
N PHE A 37 -11.20 1.94 -1.31
CA PHE A 37 -11.98 1.94 -2.55
C PHE A 37 -11.80 0.60 -3.25
N ALA A 38 -12.62 0.33 -4.28
CA ALA A 38 -12.62 -0.95 -4.97
C ALA A 38 -11.23 -1.30 -5.51
N ASN A 39 -10.81 -2.55 -5.26
CA ASN A 39 -9.50 -3.07 -5.70
C ASN A 39 -8.31 -2.30 -5.11
N ALA A 40 -8.43 -1.83 -3.87
CA ALA A 40 -7.34 -1.12 -3.20
C ALA A 40 -6.97 -1.72 -1.85
N VAL A 41 -5.69 -1.60 -1.51
CA VAL A 41 -5.15 -1.97 -0.22
C VAL A 41 -4.65 -0.71 0.46
N GLY A 42 -5.32 -0.34 1.55
CA GLY A 42 -4.92 0.74 2.43
C GLY A 42 -4.21 0.22 3.67
N VAL A 43 -3.17 0.95 4.09
CA VAL A 43 -2.39 0.68 5.29
C VAL A 43 -2.13 1.98 6.04
N GLU A 44 -2.26 1.96 7.36
CA GLU A 44 -1.78 3.04 8.22
C GLU A 44 -0.39 2.69 8.78
N THR A 45 0.55 3.61 8.66
CA THR A 45 1.88 3.46 9.22
C THR A 45 2.17 4.55 10.25
N VAL A 46 3.13 4.25 11.14
CA VAL A 46 3.51 5.17 12.24
C VAL A 46 4.24 6.42 11.74
N SER A 47 4.80 6.39 10.54
CA SER A 47 5.55 7.50 9.95
C SER A 47 5.74 7.34 8.44
N LEU A 48 6.10 8.45 7.77
CA LEU A 48 6.47 8.44 6.36
C LEU A 48 7.64 7.48 6.07
N GLY A 49 8.61 7.36 6.98
CA GLY A 49 9.71 6.41 6.84
C GLY A 49 9.22 4.95 6.81
N ALA A 50 8.25 4.60 7.65
CA ALA A 50 7.64 3.27 7.65
C ALA A 50 6.82 3.01 6.38
N ALA A 51 6.12 4.03 5.87
CA ALA A 51 5.43 3.95 4.59
C ALA A 51 6.40 3.68 3.43
N VAL A 52 7.50 4.44 3.34
CA VAL A 52 8.51 4.25 2.29
C VAL A 52 9.22 2.90 2.40
N ALA A 53 9.53 2.43 3.61
CA ALA A 53 10.10 1.12 3.83
C ALA A 53 9.16 -0.01 3.35
N LEU A 54 7.87 0.07 3.70
CA LEU A 54 6.87 -0.88 3.21
C LEU A 54 6.77 -0.88 1.68
N LEU A 55 6.75 0.29 1.05
CA LEU A 55 6.73 0.39 -0.42
C LEU A 55 7.99 -0.21 -1.05
N ASN A 56 9.14 -0.09 -0.39
CA ASN A 56 10.38 -0.71 -0.85
C ASN A 56 10.33 -2.24 -0.75
N ASP A 57 9.83 -2.78 0.36
CA ASP A 57 9.64 -4.23 0.53
C ASP A 57 8.65 -4.80 -0.49
N LEU A 58 7.70 -3.98 -0.96
CA LEU A 58 6.69 -4.35 -1.95
C LEU A 58 7.07 -4.01 -3.41
N GLU A 59 8.22 -3.38 -3.69
CA GLU A 59 8.54 -2.76 -4.99
C GLU A 59 8.25 -3.67 -6.20
N TRP A 60 8.70 -4.92 -6.14
CA TRP A 60 8.49 -5.89 -7.22
C TRP A 60 7.02 -6.20 -7.50
N TYR A 61 6.17 -6.17 -6.46
CA TYR A 61 4.73 -6.37 -6.55
C TYR A 61 4.01 -5.11 -7.01
N LEU A 62 4.49 -3.93 -6.60
CA LEU A 62 3.94 -2.65 -7.05
C LEU A 62 4.01 -2.56 -8.57
N VAL A 63 5.19 -2.81 -9.14
CA VAL A 63 5.43 -2.76 -10.59
C VAL A 63 4.57 -3.75 -11.39
N ARG A 64 4.04 -4.81 -10.74
CA ARG A 64 3.30 -5.88 -11.43
C ARG A 64 1.79 -5.83 -11.27
N PHE A 65 1.31 -5.31 -10.15
CA PHE A 65 -0.08 -5.47 -9.75
C PHE A 65 -0.73 -4.15 -9.35
N VAL A 66 0.05 -3.09 -9.16
CA VAL A 66 -0.43 -1.80 -8.68
C VAL A 66 -0.36 -0.79 -9.82
N SER A 67 -1.51 -0.20 -10.12
CA SER A 67 -1.62 0.90 -11.08
C SER A 67 -1.12 2.21 -10.47
N GLU A 68 -1.43 2.45 -9.19
CA GLU A 68 -1.06 3.69 -8.50
C GLU A 68 -0.76 3.42 -7.01
N ALA A 69 0.28 4.06 -6.49
CA ALA A 69 0.72 3.93 -5.09
C ALA A 69 0.87 5.31 -4.47
N MET A 70 -0.01 5.64 -3.54
CA MET A 70 -0.15 6.99 -2.99
C MET A 70 0.18 7.01 -1.49
N VAL A 71 0.82 8.08 -1.03
CA VAL A 71 1.09 8.30 0.40
C VAL A 71 0.52 9.64 0.89
N LEU A 72 -0.32 9.60 1.92
CA LEU A 72 -0.81 10.80 2.59
C LEU A 72 -0.13 10.97 3.95
N GLU A 73 0.71 12.01 4.04
CA GLU A 73 1.44 12.38 5.24
C GLU A 73 0.98 13.76 5.74
N PRO A 74 0.20 13.84 6.85
CA PRO A 74 -0.34 15.10 7.37
C PRO A 74 0.70 16.19 7.68
N SER A 75 1.95 15.82 7.95
CA SER A 75 3.04 16.78 8.14
C SER A 75 3.58 17.39 6.84
N VAL A 76 3.28 16.78 5.69
CA VAL A 76 3.60 17.31 4.35
C VAL A 76 2.39 18.04 3.77
N SER A 77 1.23 17.38 3.71
CA SER A 77 -0.05 17.96 3.29
C SER A 77 -1.22 17.16 3.88
N ASN A 78 -2.34 17.84 4.15
CA ASN A 78 -3.56 17.18 4.63
C ASN A 78 -4.52 16.80 3.50
N GLU A 79 -4.33 17.37 2.31
CA GLU A 79 -5.27 17.27 1.19
C GLU A 79 -4.65 16.62 -0.05
N GLU A 80 -3.32 16.55 -0.12
CA GLU A 80 -2.59 16.04 -1.28
C GLU A 80 -1.86 14.74 -0.93
N TRP A 81 -1.89 13.81 -1.88
CA TRP A 81 -1.16 12.56 -1.82
C TRP A 81 0.18 12.71 -2.57
N LEU A 82 1.23 12.10 -2.02
CA LEU A 82 2.57 11.97 -2.60
C LEU A 82 2.66 10.74 -3.49
#